data_AF-A0A3D9IG06-F1
#
_entry.id   AF-A0A3D9IG06-F1
#
_cell.length_a   1.000
_cell.length_b   1.000
_cell.length_c   1.000
_cell.angle_alpha   90.00
_cell.angle_beta   90.00
_cell.angle_gamma   90.00
#
_symmetry.space_group_name_H-M   'P 1'
#
loop_
_entity.id
_entity.type
_entity.pdbx_description
1 polymer ?
#
loop_
_entity_poly.entity_id
_entity_poly.type
_entity_poly.pdbx_seq_one_letter_code
_entity_poly.pdbx_strand_id
1 'polypeptide(L)'
;MFQYRDATDADFPVIASFPQNEDEAFYMYPKSTYPLTAEQLRLAAADRSSLTVITDSESVIGYGNLYEINVGEDCWIGTVIVPPSSRGSGAVEGQVTL
;
A
#
# COMPACT_ATOMS: atom_id res chain seq x y z
N MET A 1 -12.22 -10.69 -5.42
CA MET A 1 -11.00 -11.38 -5.91
C MET A 1 -9.90 -10.35 -5.91
N PHE A 2 -8.79 -10.62 -5.23
CA PHE A 2 -7.71 -9.66 -5.12
C PHE A 2 -6.94 -9.56 -6.44
N GLN A 3 -6.74 -8.33 -6.91
CA GLN A 3 -5.91 -8.01 -8.07
C GLN A 3 -4.85 -6.99 -7.67
N TYR A 4 -3.73 -6.96 -8.38
CA TYR A 4 -2.69 -5.94 -8.20
C TYR A 4 -2.46 -5.19 -9.51
N ARG A 5 -2.09 -3.91 -9.40
CA ARG A 5 -1.68 -3.07 -10.53
C ARG A 5 -0.77 -1.95 -10.05
N ASP A 6 -0.05 -1.34 -10.98
CA ASP A 6 0.73 -0.14 -10.68
C ASP A 6 -0.16 0.94 -10.05
N ALA A 7 0.38 1.58 -9.00
CA ALA A 7 -0.22 2.72 -8.37
C ALA A 7 -0.24 3.90 -9.35
N THR A 8 -1.36 4.60 -9.39
CA THR A 8 -1.56 5.81 -10.20
C THR A 8 -1.76 7.02 -9.31
N ASP A 9 -1.61 8.22 -9.86
CA ASP A 9 -1.82 9.47 -9.13
C ASP A 9 -3.22 9.59 -8.50
N ALA A 10 -4.21 8.93 -9.11
CA ALA A 10 -5.58 8.89 -8.62
C ALA A 10 -5.76 8.05 -7.33
N ASP A 11 -4.82 7.15 -7.04
CA ASP A 11 -4.88 6.27 -5.87
C ASP A 11 -4.36 6.96 -4.60
N PHE A 12 -3.43 7.91 -4.73
CA PHE A 12 -2.78 8.55 -3.58
C PHE A 12 -3.73 9.23 -2.59
N PRO A 13 -4.83 9.91 -3.00
CA PRO A 13 -5.83 10.42 -2.07
C PRO A 13 -6.47 9.31 -1.22
N VAL A 14 -6.76 8.15 -1.82
CA VAL A 14 -7.34 6.99 -1.11
C VAL A 14 -6.32 6.41 -0.14
N ILE A 15 -5.08 6.20 -0.60
CA ILE A 15 -3.99 5.63 0.20
C ILE A 15 -3.64 6.54 1.39
N ALA A 16 -3.67 7.86 1.20
CA ALA A 16 -3.42 8.85 2.26
C ALA A 16 -4.42 8.73 3.43
N SER A 17 -5.60 8.17 3.19
CA SER A 17 -6.61 7.95 4.23
C SER A 17 -6.38 6.69 5.07
N PHE A 18 -5.42 5.83 4.71
CA PHE A 18 -5.23 4.55 5.37
C PHE A 18 -4.62 4.67 6.78
N PRO A 19 -3.57 5.50 7.02
CA PRO A 19 -3.05 5.72 8.36
C PRO A 19 -4.09 6.38 9.27
N GLN A 20 -4.31 5.80 10.44
CA GLN A 20 -5.25 6.33 11.43
C GLN A 20 -4.54 7.09 12.57
N ASN A 21 -3.21 7.06 12.60
CA ASN A 21 -2.38 7.67 13.63
C ASN A 21 -0.96 7.98 13.10
N GLU A 22 -0.18 8.69 13.91
CA GLU A 22 1.20 9.08 13.61
C GLU A 22 2.12 7.88 13.41
N ASP A 23 1.96 6.81 14.19
CA ASP A 23 2.81 5.61 14.09
C ASP A 23 2.63 4.91 12.74
N GLU A 24 1.39 4.76 12.27
CA GLU A 24 1.08 4.18 10.96
C GLU A 24 1.60 5.05 9.81
N ALA A 25 1.50 6.38 9.93
CA ALA A 25 2.07 7.30 8.95
C ALA A 25 3.61 7.22 8.94
N PHE A 26 4.23 7.08 10.12
CA PHE A 26 5.66 6.91 10.28
C PHE A 26 6.15 5.60 9.64
N TYR A 27 5.45 4.49 9.84
CA TYR A 27 5.79 3.20 9.20
C TYR A 27 5.67 3.24 7.67
N MET A 28 4.72 4.01 7.13
CA MET A 28 4.60 4.21 5.69
C MET A 28 5.73 5.06 5.12
N TYR A 29 5.99 6.20 5.76
CA TYR A 29 6.99 7.17 5.34
C TYR A 29 7.51 7.92 6.57
N PRO A 30 8.69 7.57 7.10
CA PRO A 30 9.22 8.17 8.32
C PRO A 30 9.44 9.68 8.27
N LYS A 31 9.52 10.26 7.07
CA LYS A 31 9.66 11.71 6.85
C LYS A 31 8.32 12.42 6.66
N SER A 32 7.19 11.70 6.77
CA SER A 32 5.86 12.28 6.67
C SER A 32 5.48 13.04 7.94
N THR A 33 4.48 13.90 7.81
CA THR A 33 3.72 14.46 8.92
C THR A 33 2.30 13.91 8.89
N TYR A 34 1.73 13.68 10.07
CA TYR A 34 0.32 13.32 10.21
C TYR A 34 -0.55 14.59 10.26
N PRO A 35 -1.74 14.61 9.61
CA PRO A 35 -2.28 13.57 8.72
C PRO A 35 -1.49 13.46 7.41
N LEU A 36 -1.31 12.22 6.94
CA LEU A 36 -0.60 11.94 5.69
C LEU A 36 -1.39 12.56 4.52
N THR A 37 -0.69 13.18 3.57
CA THR A 37 -1.31 13.79 2.38
C THR A 37 -0.89 13.07 1.11
N ALA A 38 -1.73 13.18 0.07
CA ALA A 38 -1.41 12.64 -1.27
C ALA A 38 -0.11 13.23 -1.85
N GLU A 39 0.22 14.49 -1.50
CA GLU A 39 1.47 15.13 -1.91
C GLU A 39 2.69 14.49 -1.23
N GLN A 40 2.61 14.22 0.08
CA GLN A 40 3.67 13.52 0.80
C GLN A 40 3.88 12.10 0.25
N LEU A 41 2.79 11.41 -0.13
CA LEU A 41 2.87 10.10 -0.80
C LEU A 41 3.51 10.18 -2.19
N ARG A 42 3.18 11.20 -2.99
CA ARG A 42 3.83 11.42 -4.29
C ARG A 42 5.33 11.66 -4.16
N LEU A 43 5.74 12.42 -3.14
CA LEU A 43 7.16 12.63 -2.85
C LEU A 43 7.84 11.33 -2.43
N ALA A 44 7.20 10.53 -1.57
CA ALA A 44 7.71 9.22 -1.18
C ALA A 44 7.76 8.22 -2.36
N ALA A 45 6.81 8.33 -3.28
CA ALA A 45 6.72 7.53 -4.49
C ALA A 45 7.84 7.83 -5.49
N ALA A 46 8.29 9.09 -5.59
CA ALA A 46 9.37 9.48 -6.50
C ALA A 46 10.71 8.77 -6.20
N ASP A 47 10.96 8.46 -4.93
CA ASP A 47 12.17 7.77 -4.48
C ASP A 47 12.05 6.23 -4.50
N ARG A 48 10.89 5.70 -4.90
CA ARG A 48 10.51 4.30 -4.75
C ARG A 48 10.16 3.64 -6.08
N SER A 49 10.58 2.39 -6.28
CA SER A 49 10.30 1.61 -7.50
C SER A 49 9.20 0.57 -7.27
N SER A 50 8.40 0.29 -8.29
CA SER A 50 7.34 -0.75 -8.26
C SER A 50 6.22 -0.52 -7.24
N LEU A 51 5.71 0.72 -7.19
CA LEU A 51 4.55 1.08 -6.38
C LEU A 51 3.31 0.37 -6.92
N THR A 52 2.69 -0.43 -6.07
CA THR A 52 1.60 -1.32 -6.45
C THR A 52 0.44 -1.14 -5.48
N VAL A 53 -0.78 -1.13 -6.04
CA VAL A 53 -2.01 -1.18 -5.26
C VAL A 53 -2.64 -2.55 -5.36
N ILE A 54 -3.20 -3.01 -4.24
CA ILE A 54 -4.07 -4.18 -4.18
C ILE A 54 -5.50 -3.68 -4.28
N THR A 55 -6.29 -4.31 -5.14
CA THR A 55 -7.69 -3.97 -5.36
C THR A 55 -8.60 -5.16 -5.13
N ASP A 56 -9.78 -4.89 -4.58
CA ASP A 56 -10.91 -5.82 -4.56
C ASP A 56 -12.15 -5.10 -5.10
N SER A 57 -12.76 -5.66 -6.14
CA SER A 57 -13.93 -5.06 -6.81
C SER A 57 -13.72 -3.56 -7.12
N GLU A 58 -12.57 -3.23 -7.73
CA GLU A 58 -12.12 -1.86 -8.10
C GLU A 58 -11.72 -0.93 -6.94
N SER A 59 -11.99 -1.32 -5.69
CA SER A 59 -11.60 -0.53 -4.53
C SER A 59 -10.14 -0.79 -4.17
N VAL A 60 -9.35 0.25 -3.95
CA VAL A 60 -7.98 0.12 -3.43
C VAL A 60 -8.07 -0.31 -1.96
N ILE A 61 -7.57 -1.51 -1.68
CA ILE A 61 -7.56 -2.13 -0.36
C ILE A 61 -6.14 -2.37 0.17
N GLY A 62 -5.13 -1.91 -0.56
CA GLY A 62 -3.74 -2.03 -0.14
C GLY A 62 -2.83 -1.19 -1.00
N TYR A 63 -1.73 -0.74 -0.42
CA TYR A 63 -0.67 -0.04 -1.12
C TYR A 63 0.68 -0.44 -0.58
N GLY A 64 1.63 -0.66 -1.49
CA GLY A 64 3.00 -0.92 -1.13
C GLY A 64 3.93 -0.99 -2.33
N ASN A 65 5.16 -1.40 -2.06
CA ASN A 65 6.11 -1.73 -3.12
C ASN A 65 6.15 -3.24 -3.26
N LEU A 66 5.83 -3.74 -4.46
CA LEU A 66 5.93 -5.15 -4.79
C LEU A 66 7.12 -5.34 -5.72
N TYR A 67 8.02 -6.27 -5.40
CA TYR A 67 9.16 -6.62 -6.25
C TYR A 67 9.21 -8.14 -6.44
N GLU A 68 9.95 -8.59 -7.45
CA GLU A 68 10.04 -10.02 -7.80
C GLU A 68 8.64 -10.67 -7.94
N ILE A 69 7.79 -10.07 -8.79
CA ILE A 69 6.42 -10.52 -9.00
C ILE A 69 6.41 -11.72 -9.97
N ASN A 70 6.13 -12.91 -9.46
CA ASN A 70 5.89 -14.11 -10.25
C ASN A 70 4.38 -14.31 -10.40
N VAL A 71 3.84 -13.93 -11.55
CA VAL A 71 2.39 -13.91 -11.82
C VAL A 71 1.78 -15.30 -11.59
N GLY A 72 0.94 -15.42 -10.55
CA GLY A 72 0.24 -16.66 -10.19
C GLY A 72 0.98 -17.55 -9.19
N GLU A 73 2.16 -17.14 -8.71
CA GLU A 73 2.96 -17.88 -7.73
C GLU A 73 3.18 -17.03 -6.46
N ASP A 74 4.15 -16.12 -6.47
CA ASP A 74 4.56 -15.31 -5.33
C ASP A 74 5.01 -13.88 -5.73
N CYS A 75 5.17 -13.03 -4.71
CA CYS A 75 5.73 -11.69 -4.86
C CYS A 75 6.33 -11.24 -3.54
N TRP A 76 7.36 -10.39 -3.61
CA TRP A 76 7.96 -9.82 -2.41
C TRP A 76 7.32 -8.49 -2.07
N ILE A 77 6.85 -8.41 -0.83
CA ILE A 77 6.19 -7.23 -0.27
C ILE A 77 7.21 -6.37 0.49
N GLY A 78 7.30 -5.11 0.08
CA GLY A 78 7.92 -4.03 0.87
C GLY A 78 6.95 -3.47 1.91
N THR A 79 6.97 -2.15 2.13
CA THR A 79 5.99 -1.49 3.00
C THR A 79 4.58 -1.71 2.49
N VAL A 80 3.70 -2.35 3.27
CA VAL A 80 2.28 -2.52 2.93
C VAL A 80 1.40 -1.88 3.99
N ILE A 81 0.43 -1.11 3.54
CA ILE A 81 -0.68 -0.63 4.36
C ILE A 81 -2.00 -1.06 3.74
N VAL A 82 -2.98 -1.39 4.60
CA VAL A 82 -4.35 -1.70 4.22
C VAL A 82 -5.31 -0.73 4.93
N PRO A 83 -6.47 -0.40 4.34
CA PRO A 83 -7.43 0.46 4.99
C PRO A 83 -7.93 -0.20 6.28
N PRO A 84 -8.37 0.60 7.27
CA PRO A 84 -8.81 0.08 8.56
C PRO A 84 -9.90 -1.00 8.44
N SER A 85 -10.81 -0.83 7.48
CA SER A 85 -11.91 -1.77 7.20
C SER A 85 -11.47 -3.14 6.68
N SER A 86 -10.23 -3.26 6.20
CA SER A 86 -9.70 -4.51 5.64
C SER A 86 -8.72 -5.22 6.59
N ARG A 87 -8.48 -4.68 7.79
CA ARG A 87 -7.59 -5.30 8.80
C ARG A 87 -8.26 -6.54 9.40
N GLY A 88 -7.51 -7.63 9.55
CA GLY A 88 -8.03 -8.91 10.08
C GLY A 88 -8.97 -9.68 9.14
N SER A 89 -9.12 -9.23 7.89
CA SER A 89 -9.96 -9.89 6.87
C SER A 89 -9.22 -10.94 6.03
N GLY A 90 -7.92 -11.12 6.28
CA GLY A 90 -7.04 -11.93 5.44
C GLY A 90 -6.54 -11.21 4.18
N ALA A 91 -6.84 -9.92 3.98
CA ALA A 91 -6.29 -9.12 2.88
C ALA A 91 -4.74 -9.05 2.87
N VAL A 92 -4.09 -9.38 4.00
CA VAL A 92 -2.63 -9.57 4.16
C VAL A 92 -2.30 -10.97 4.71
N GLU A 93 -3.27 -11.89 4.76
CA GLU A 93 -3.07 -13.27 5.21
C GLU A 93 -3.00 -14.17 3.97
N GLY A 94 -1.86 -14.07 3.31
CA GLY A 94 -1.46 -14.88 2.18
C GLY A 94 0.05 -14.95 2.15
N GLN A 95 0.61 -15.87 2.94
CA GLN A 95 2.03 -16.22 3.04
C GLN A 95 3.03 -15.05 3.05
N VAL A 96 3.18 -14.43 4.23
CA VAL A 96 4.49 -13.89 4.62
C VAL A 96 5.33 -15.08 5.06
N THR A 97 6.00 -15.74 4.11
CA THR A 97 7.14 -16.61 4.44
C THR A 97 8.39 -15.73 4.40
N LEU A 98 9.08 -15.65 5.54
CA LEU A 98 10.34 -14.93 5.72
C LEU A 98 11.45 -15.40 4.77
#